data_AF-A0A7S4PRY8-F1
#
_entry.id   AF-A0A7S4PRY8-F1
#
_cell.length_a   1.000
_cell.length_b   1.000
_cell.length_c   1.000
_cell.angle_alpha   90.00
_cell.angle_beta   90.00
_cell.angle_gamma   90.00
#
_symmetry.space_group_name_H-M   'P 1'
#
loop_
_entity.id
_entity.type
_entity.pdbx_description
1 polymer ?
#
loop_
_entity_poly.entity_id
_entity_poly.type
_entity_poly.pdbx_seq_one_letter_code
_entity_poly.pdbx_strand_id
1 'polypeptide(L)'
;RVVEVITGGPAAQCGLIRQGDMLLGIIDPIRGRVATRGLPFHEVKGLICGRKGTSVTLFLRRPAAGGEESRDYKVEGLVRTPLGDAPQRFASQGSVSREREKDLEWEREFGDWGGTGRG
;
A
#
# COMPACT_ATOMS: atom_id res chain seq x y z
N ARG A 1 -5.61 -6.60 3.48
CA ARG A 1 -6.68 -5.69 3.96
C ARG A 1 -6.10 -4.84 5.09
N VAL A 2 -6.51 -3.57 5.22
CA VAL A 2 -6.16 -2.70 6.35
C VAL A 2 -6.89 -3.20 7.60
N VAL A 3 -6.13 -3.67 8.59
CA VAL A 3 -6.65 -4.16 9.88
C VAL A 3 -6.79 -3.01 10.88
N GLU A 4 -5.89 -2.04 10.83
CA GLU A 4 -5.83 -0.89 11.72
C GLU A 4 -5.13 0.27 11.00
N VAL A 5 -5.39 1.51 11.44
CA VAL A 5 -4.64 2.71 11.03
C VAL A 5 -4.09 3.37 12.29
N ILE A 6 -2.77 3.37 12.46
CA ILE A 6 -2.11 3.88 13.67
C ILE A 6 -2.31 5.39 13.81
N THR A 7 -2.95 5.82 14.91
CA THR A 7 -3.18 7.24 15.22
C THR A 7 -1.87 8.03 15.25
N GLY A 8 -1.85 9.19 14.60
CA GLY A 8 -0.65 10.03 14.47
C GLY A 8 0.37 9.57 13.43
N GLY A 9 0.20 8.39 12.83
CA GLY A 9 1.02 7.94 11.70
C GLY A 9 0.61 8.57 10.35
N PRO A 10 1.45 8.47 9.30
CA PRO A 10 1.18 9.07 7.99
C PRO A 10 -0.16 8.65 7.37
N ALA A 11 -0.57 7.40 7.57
CA ALA A 11 -1.84 6.86 7.08
C ALA A 11 -3.07 7.39 7.84
N ALA A 12 -2.92 7.82 9.09
CA ALA A 12 -3.97 8.53 9.82
C ALA A 12 -4.02 10.00 9.41
N GLN A 13 -2.85 10.64 9.26
CA GLN A 13 -2.73 12.05 8.89
C GLN A 13 -3.32 12.36 7.51
N CYS A 14 -3.30 11.42 6.56
CA CYS A 14 -3.93 11.63 5.26
C CYS A 14 -5.47 11.56 5.29
N GLY A 15 -6.10 11.01 6.35
CA GLY A 15 -7.56 10.92 6.52
C GLY A 15 -8.32 10.03 5.52
N LEU A 16 -7.67 9.52 4.46
CA LEU A 16 -8.30 8.77 3.38
C LEU A 16 -8.40 7.25 3.65
N ILE A 17 -7.44 6.70 4.40
CA ILE A 17 -7.33 5.26 4.67
C ILE A 17 -8.14 4.90 5.91
N ARG A 18 -8.92 3.82 5.84
CA ARG A 18 -9.79 3.33 6.90
C ARG A 18 -9.61 1.82 7.09
N GLN A 19 -10.02 1.33 8.26
CA GLN A 19 -10.11 -0.11 8.51
C GLN A 19 -11.04 -0.77 7.50
N GLY A 20 -10.67 -1.96 7.02
CA GLY A 20 -11.43 -2.71 6.01
C GLY A 20 -11.03 -2.44 4.56
N ASP A 21 -10.39 -1.31 4.25
CA ASP A 21 -9.91 -1.00 2.91
C ASP A 21 -8.91 -2.06 2.41
N MET A 22 -8.89 -2.32 1.11
CA MET A 22 -8.09 -3.38 0.48
C MET A 22 -6.97 -2.79 -0.36
N LEU A 23 -5.72 -3.00 0.05
CA LEU A 23 -4.55 -2.61 -0.74
C LEU A 23 -4.46 -3.44 -2.02
N LEU A 24 -4.53 -2.78 -3.17
CA LEU A 24 -4.43 -3.37 -4.51
C LEU A 24 -3.00 -3.25 -5.08
N GLY A 25 -2.30 -2.17 -4.74
CA GLY A 25 -0.96 -1.90 -5.25
C GLY A 25 -0.28 -0.75 -4.52
N ILE A 26 1.00 -0.57 -4.82
CA ILE A 26 1.91 0.41 -4.23
C ILE A 26 2.66 1.07 -5.39
N ILE A 27 2.94 2.38 -5.35
CA ILE A 27 4.02 2.98 -6.14
C ILE A 27 5.13 3.39 -5.18
N ASP A 28 6.31 2.80 -5.41
CA ASP A 28 7.55 3.14 -4.75
C ASP A 28 8.43 3.97 -5.70
N PRO A 29 9.13 5.03 -5.23
CA PRO A 29 9.93 5.89 -6.09
C PRO A 29 11.19 5.21 -6.68
N ILE A 30 11.60 4.04 -6.17
CA ILE A 30 12.76 3.29 -6.65
C ILE A 30 12.32 2.12 -7.55
N ARG A 31 11.21 1.45 -7.20
CA ARG A 31 10.71 0.24 -7.89
C ARG A 31 9.53 0.49 -8.84
N GLY A 32 8.98 1.69 -8.88
CA GLY A 32 7.78 2.00 -9.65
C GLY A 32 6.51 1.37 -9.06
N ARG A 33 5.53 1.06 -9.91
CA ARG A 33 4.23 0.51 -9.50
C ARG A 33 4.31 -1.01 -9.34
N VAL A 34 3.91 -1.51 -8.17
CA VAL A 34 3.89 -2.93 -7.81
C VAL A 34 2.47 -3.31 -7.37
N ALA A 35 1.89 -4.35 -7.97
CA ALA A 35 0.61 -4.90 -7.51
C ALA A 35 0.83 -5.71 -6.21
N THR A 36 -0.07 -5.60 -5.24
CA THR A 36 0.05 -6.32 -3.95
C THR A 36 -0.77 -7.61 -3.89
N ARG A 37 -1.51 -7.94 -4.96
CA ARG A 37 -2.24 -9.21 -5.08
C ARG A 37 -1.24 -10.34 -5.34
N GLY A 38 -1.32 -11.42 -4.57
CA GLY A 38 -0.42 -12.58 -4.67
C GLY A 38 0.91 -12.41 -3.93
N LEU A 39 1.35 -11.19 -3.62
CA LEU A 39 2.56 -10.96 -2.84
C LEU A 39 2.40 -11.43 -1.38
N PRO A 40 3.43 -12.03 -0.78
CA PRO A 40 3.40 -12.38 0.63
C PRO A 40 3.40 -11.11 1.50
N PHE A 41 2.79 -11.21 2.69
CA PHE A 41 2.61 -10.06 3.59
C PHE A 41 3.91 -9.32 3.91
N HIS A 42 5.04 -10.04 4.02
CA HIS A 42 6.34 -9.43 4.33
C HIS A 42 6.89 -8.56 3.18
N GLU A 43 6.64 -8.92 1.91
CA GLU A 43 7.00 -8.09 0.76
C GLU A 43 6.14 -6.84 0.70
N VAL A 44 4.83 -6.99 0.87
CA VAL A 44 3.90 -5.85 0.93
C VAL A 44 4.30 -4.89 2.07
N LYS A 45 4.67 -5.42 3.24
CA LYS A 45 5.22 -4.64 4.36
C LYS A 45 6.52 -3.93 3.97
N GLY A 46 7.45 -4.62 3.31
CA GLY A 46 8.72 -4.04 2.83
C GLY A 46 8.50 -2.90 1.83
N LEU A 47 7.55 -3.05 0.91
CA LEU A 47 7.15 -2.04 -0.06
C LEU A 47 6.43 -0.84 0.58
N ILE A 48 5.68 -1.02 1.67
CA ILE A 48 5.08 0.11 2.40
C ILE A 48 6.16 0.85 3.20
N CYS A 49 6.94 0.13 4.02
CA CYS A 49 7.92 0.72 4.94
C CYS A 49 9.13 1.36 4.24
N GLY A 50 9.67 0.71 3.19
CA GLY A 50 10.74 1.22 2.33
C GLY A 50 11.94 1.88 3.03
N ARG A 51 12.52 2.90 2.39
CA ARG A 51 13.60 3.74 2.96
C ARG A 51 13.02 4.93 3.73
N LYS A 52 13.57 5.23 4.91
CA LYS A 52 13.23 6.42 5.72
C LYS A 52 13.26 7.69 4.85
N GLY A 53 12.26 8.56 5.04
CA GLY A 53 12.17 9.86 4.36
C GLY A 53 11.73 9.82 2.89
N THR A 54 11.62 8.63 2.28
CA THR A 54 10.98 8.51 0.96
C THR A 54 9.46 8.48 1.11
N SER A 55 8.72 8.97 0.11
CA SER A 55 7.27 8.84 0.05
C SER A 55 6.86 7.53 -0.63
N VAL A 56 5.66 7.06 -0.32
CA VAL A 56 5.00 5.93 -0.99
C VAL A 56 3.60 6.34 -1.42
N THR A 57 3.14 5.79 -2.53
CA THR A 57 1.74 5.89 -2.97
C THR A 57 1.06 4.54 -2.80
N LEU A 58 -0.17 4.52 -2.31
CA LEU A 58 -0.98 3.31 -2.15
C LEU A 58 -2.20 3.38 -3.06
N PHE A 59 -2.51 2.28 -3.76
CA PHE A 59 -3.78 2.06 -4.43
C PHE A 59 -4.65 1.16 -3.56
N LEU A 60 -5.81 1.67 -3.16
CA LEU A 60 -6.73 0.98 -2.27
C LEU A 60 -8.12 0.86 -2.90
N ARG A 61 -8.83 -0.20 -2.55
CA ARG A 61 -10.26 -0.41 -2.81
C ARG A 61 -11.02 -0.27 -1.50
N ARG A 62 -11.98 0.64 -1.44
CA ARG A 62 -13.00 0.62 -0.40
C ARG A 62 -14.02 -0.46 -0.75
N PRO A 63 -14.22 -1.49 0.10
CA PRO A 63 -15.26 -2.48 -0.16
C PRO A 63 -16.64 -1.82 -0.07
N ALA A 64 -17.54 -2.27 -0.94
CA ALA A 64 -18.98 -2.01 -0.87
C ALA A 64 -19.54 -2.24 0.54
N ALA A 65 -20.34 -1.31 1.04
CA ALA A 65 -21.16 -1.47 2.23
C ALA A 65 -22.62 -1.13 1.91
N GLY A 66 -23.56 -1.97 2.33
CA GLY A 66 -24.99 -1.64 2.28
C GLY A 66 -25.60 -1.38 0.90
N GLY A 67 -25.01 -1.87 -0.19
CA GLY A 67 -25.52 -1.69 -1.56
C GLY A 67 -24.76 -0.67 -2.41
N GLU A 68 -23.75 0.01 -1.87
CA GLU A 68 -22.81 0.81 -2.67
C GLU A 68 -21.89 -0.07 -3.53
N GLU A 69 -21.30 0.49 -4.59
CA GLU A 69 -20.24 -0.17 -5.35
C GLU A 69 -18.87 -0.04 -4.65
N SER A 70 -17.95 -0.99 -4.92
CA SER A 70 -16.59 -0.90 -4.40
C SER A 70 -15.78 0.15 -5.16
N ARG A 71 -15.17 1.10 -4.46
CA ARG A 71 -14.47 2.25 -5.07
C ARG A 71 -12.96 2.15 -4.94
N ASP A 72 -12.26 2.26 -6.06
CA ASP A 72 -10.80 2.38 -6.09
C ASP A 72 -10.35 3.82 -5.94
N TYR A 73 -9.27 4.04 -5.19
CA TYR A 73 -8.68 5.34 -4.95
C TYR A 73 -7.16 5.24 -4.71
N LYS A 74 -6.48 6.36 -4.91
CA LYS A 74 -5.03 6.52 -4.78
C LYS A 74 -4.75 7.42 -3.58
N VAL A 75 -3.78 7.07 -2.75
CA VAL A 75 -3.26 7.89 -1.66
C VAL A 75 -1.79 8.14 -1.93
N GLU A 76 -1.44 9.38 -2.23
CA GLU A 76 -0.07 9.79 -2.58
C GLU A 76 0.67 10.37 -1.37
N GLY A 77 1.99 10.52 -1.50
CA GLY A 77 2.78 11.34 -0.58
C GLY A 77 2.93 10.81 0.85
N LEU A 78 2.61 9.55 1.14
CA LEU A 78 2.78 8.98 2.48
C LEU A 78 4.27 8.85 2.81
N VAL A 79 4.79 9.76 3.64
CA VAL A 79 6.21 9.77 4.02
C VAL A 79 6.52 8.62 4.96
N ARG A 80 7.56 7.85 4.64
CA ARG A 80 8.05 6.73 5.45
C ARG A 80 8.85 7.24 6.65
N THR A 81 8.16 7.46 7.76
CA THR A 81 8.76 7.65 9.08
C THR A 81 9.06 6.29 9.72
N PRO A 82 10.21 6.10 10.39
CA PRO A 82 10.41 4.96 11.29
C PRO A 82 9.30 4.90 12.33
N LEU A 83 8.90 3.69 12.72
CA LEU A 83 7.85 3.48 13.72
C LEU A 83 8.23 4.10 15.10
N GLY A 84 9.52 4.36 15.33
CA GLY A 84 10.03 5.06 16.51
C GLY A 84 10.25 6.58 16.37
N ASP A 85 10.03 7.18 15.19
CA ASP A 85 10.06 8.65 15.01
C ASP A 85 8.66 9.27 14.98
N ALA A 86 7.61 8.45 14.76
CA ALA A 86 6.28 8.81 15.21
C ALA A 86 6.33 9.02 16.74
N PRO A 87 5.63 10.03 17.31
CA PRO A 87 5.76 10.39 18.72
C PRO A 87 5.53 9.15 19.61
N GLN A 88 6.62 8.66 20.22
CA GLN A 88 6.61 7.36 20.87
C GLN A 88 5.71 7.37 22.10
N ARG A 89 4.58 6.67 21.98
CA ARG A 89 3.88 6.11 23.14
C ARG A 89 3.66 4.61 23.05
N PHE A 90 3.61 4.02 21.85
CA PHE A 90 3.15 2.63 21.66
C PHE A 90 3.91 1.90 20.55
N ALA A 91 5.07 1.31 20.86
CA ALA A 91 5.75 0.37 19.96
C ALA A 91 6.55 -0.68 20.77
N SER A 92 6.01 -1.88 20.87
CA SER A 92 6.69 -3.07 21.39
C SER A 92 6.29 -4.29 20.58
N GLN A 93 7.26 -5.15 20.23
CA GLN A 93 7.14 -6.34 19.35
C GLN A 93 6.96 -6.00 17.84
N GLY A 94 7.59 -6.68 16.87
CA GLY A 94 8.55 -7.79 16.90
C GLY A 94 9.26 -7.95 15.52
N SER A 95 10.26 -8.85 15.46
CA SER A 95 11.40 -8.80 14.51
C SER A 95 11.33 -9.76 13.29
N VAL A 96 12.37 -9.73 12.41
CA VAL A 96 12.84 -10.85 11.50
C VAL A 96 11.91 -11.17 10.29
N SER A 97 12.28 -11.74 9.12
CA SER A 97 13.47 -11.92 8.22
C SER A 97 12.97 -12.71 6.97
N ARG A 98 13.67 -13.06 5.86
CA ARG A 98 14.88 -12.62 5.10
C ARG A 98 14.87 -13.47 3.78
N GLU A 99 15.27 -12.89 2.62
CA GLU A 99 15.47 -13.61 1.32
C GLU A 99 14.17 -14.22 0.69
N ARG A 100 14.02 -14.49 -0.62
CA ARG A 100 14.91 -14.41 -1.79
C ARG A 100 14.07 -14.19 -3.08
N GLU A 101 14.49 -13.21 -3.88
CA GLU A 101 14.57 -13.20 -5.35
C GLU A 101 14.06 -14.44 -6.13
N LYS A 102 13.01 -14.29 -6.96
CA LYS A 102 13.12 -14.33 -8.45
C LYS A 102 11.77 -14.26 -9.23
N ASP A 103 11.96 -14.02 -10.53
CA ASP A 103 11.12 -14.32 -11.70
C ASP A 103 10.07 -13.32 -12.23
N LEU A 104 10.17 -13.14 -13.55
CA LEU A 104 9.56 -12.10 -14.40
C LEU A 104 8.71 -12.80 -15.47
N GLU A 105 7.40 -12.86 -15.31
CA GLU A 105 6.50 -13.32 -16.39
C GLU A 105 5.08 -12.70 -16.31
N TRP A 106 4.99 -11.42 -15.91
CA TRP A 106 3.72 -10.78 -15.54
C TRP A 106 3.41 -9.48 -16.33
N GLU A 107 3.68 -9.47 -17.64
CA GLU A 107 3.30 -8.36 -18.53
C GLU A 107 2.07 -8.66 -19.42
N ARG A 108 1.46 -9.86 -19.34
CA ARG A 108 0.42 -10.32 -20.29
C ARG A 108 -1.04 -10.24 -19.88
N GLU A 109 -1.39 -10.30 -18.60
CA GLU A 109 -2.81 -10.44 -18.14
C GLU A 109 -3.36 -9.14 -17.47
N PHE A 110 -2.54 -8.08 -17.34
CA PHE A 110 -2.94 -6.76 -16.79
C PHE A 110 -2.71 -5.60 -17.78
N GLY A 111 -2.46 -5.93 -19.05
CA GLY A 111 -2.54 -4.95 -20.13
C GLY A 111 -3.96 -4.40 -20.23
N ASP A 112 -4.06 -3.09 -20.41
CA ASP A 112 -5.28 -2.30 -20.62
C ASP A 112 -6.18 -2.01 -19.39
N TRP A 113 -5.83 -0.93 -18.68
CA TRP A 113 -6.81 -0.04 -18.01
C TRP A 113 -6.81 1.33 -18.74
N GLY A 114 -6.81 1.31 -20.07
CA GLY A 114 -6.68 2.43 -20.98
C GLY A 114 -7.74 2.48 -22.09
N GLY A 115 -8.91 1.84 -21.90
CA GLY A 115 -10.08 1.97 -22.77
C GLY A 115 -11.20 2.78 -22.07
N THR A 116 -12.04 3.56 -22.76
CA THR A 116 -12.23 3.87 -24.20
C THR A 116 -12.92 5.26 -24.30
N GLY A 117 -13.04 5.99 -25.41
CA GLY A 117 -12.66 5.80 -26.81
C GLY A 117 -13.52 6.71 -27.72
N ARG A 118 -13.52 6.44 -29.04
CA ARG A 118 -14.35 7.06 -30.12
C ARG A 118 -14.03 8.51 -30.51
N GLY A 119 -13.97 8.75 -31.83
CA GLY A 119 -13.83 10.05 -32.47
C GLY A 119 -13.03 9.94 -33.76
#